data_AF-A0A3F3A658-F1
#
_entry.id   AF-A0A3F3A658-F1
#
_cell.length_a   1.000
_cell.length_b   1.000
_cell.length_c   1.000
_cell.angle_alpha   90.00
_cell.angle_beta   90.00
_cell.angle_gamma   90.00
#
_symmetry.space_group_name_H-M   'P 1'
#
loop_
_entity.id
_entity.type
_entity.pdbx_description
1 polymer ?
#
loop_
_entity_poly.entity_id
_entity_poly.type
_entity_poly.pdbx_seq_one_letter_code
_entity_poly.pdbx_strand_id
1 'polypeptide(L)'
;MLIHCENSNCKHYFEDSCMKNMNKEMISIDNTGRCVDFEKGVNEIYSETDNSKRCVLTKEEVLKMLPDKDYIHTFRDGNISLIGADWSRKEILKAIENYEFELTGQQATSMGHGIAFQDNNGWVFVETK
;
A
#
# COMPACT_ATOMS: atom_id res chain seq x y z
N MET A 1 10.37 -15.63 -0.43
CA MET A 1 11.00 -16.11 -1.68
C MET A 1 10.44 -15.27 -2.81
N LEU A 2 11.27 -14.40 -3.40
CA LEU A 2 10.89 -13.59 -4.55
C LEU A 2 10.93 -14.50 -5.78
N ILE A 3 9.80 -14.60 -6.47
CA ILE A 3 9.70 -15.37 -7.72
C ILE A 3 9.79 -14.35 -8.82
N HIS A 4 11.02 -13.99 -9.18
CA HIS A 4 11.31 -13.04 -10.24
C HIS A 4 10.62 -13.49 -11.53
N CYS A 5 9.68 -12.70 -12.04
CA CYS A 5 8.90 -12.99 -13.23
C CYS A 5 8.61 -11.68 -13.98
N GLU A 6 9.39 -11.41 -15.03
CA GLU A 6 9.33 -10.17 -15.81
C GLU A 6 8.17 -10.11 -16.84
N ASN A 7 7.17 -10.97 -16.71
CA ASN A 7 6.07 -11.02 -17.67
C ASN A 7 5.00 -9.96 -17.35
N SER A 8 5.32 -8.69 -17.60
CA SER A 8 4.50 -7.51 -17.27
C SER A 8 3.12 -7.45 -17.94
N ASN A 9 2.90 -8.24 -18.99
CA ASN A 9 1.59 -8.37 -19.65
C ASN A 9 0.68 -9.44 -19.02
N CYS A 10 1.05 -9.96 -17.86
CA CYS A 10 0.28 -10.94 -17.12
C CYS A 10 -0.63 -10.26 -16.10
N LYS A 11 -1.90 -10.70 -16.01
CA LYS A 11 -2.84 -10.24 -14.97
C LYS A 11 -2.37 -10.53 -13.53
N HIS A 12 -1.36 -11.39 -13.38
CA HIS A 12 -0.77 -11.78 -12.10
C HIS A 12 0.57 -11.09 -11.79
N TYR A 13 1.05 -10.23 -12.69
CA TYR A 13 2.32 -9.52 -12.52
C TYR A 13 2.18 -8.41 -11.47
N PHE A 14 3.09 -8.35 -10.52
CA PHE A 14 3.20 -7.28 -9.52
C PHE A 14 4.66 -7.12 -9.09
N GLU A 15 5.26 -5.95 -9.27
CA GLU A 15 6.64 -5.63 -8.82
C GLU A 15 7.65 -6.75 -9.12
N ASP A 16 7.80 -7.07 -10.41
CA ASP A 16 8.68 -8.15 -10.90
C ASP A 16 8.38 -9.54 -10.33
N SER A 17 7.21 -9.74 -9.74
CA SER A 17 6.78 -10.99 -9.13
C SER A 17 5.46 -11.50 -9.72
N CYS A 18 5.26 -12.82 -9.66
CA CYS A 18 3.98 -13.44 -10.03
C CYS A 18 3.16 -13.74 -8.76
N MET A 19 2.08 -12.98 -8.56
CA MET A 19 1.21 -13.09 -7.37
C MET A 19 0.58 -14.49 -7.23
N LYS A 20 0.23 -15.13 -8.35
CA LYS A 20 -0.32 -16.49 -8.35
C LYS A 20 0.68 -17.52 -7.80
N ASN A 21 1.96 -17.34 -8.09
CA ASN A 21 3.00 -18.25 -7.61
C ASN A 21 3.38 -17.98 -6.15
N MET A 22 3.30 -16.73 -5.68
CA MET A 22 3.52 -16.40 -4.26
C MET A 22 2.51 -17.07 -3.32
N ASN A 23 1.30 -17.36 -3.83
CA ASN A 23 0.21 -17.97 -3.07
C ASN A 23 0.14 -19.51 -3.17
N LYS A 24 1.09 -20.15 -3.86
CA LYS A 24 1.12 -21.62 -4.06
C LYS A 24 2.13 -22.30 -3.14
N GLU A 25 1.87 -23.56 -2.80
CA GLU A 25 2.84 -24.45 -2.15
C GLU A 25 4.01 -24.81 -3.08
N MET A 26 3.79 -24.80 -4.40
CA MET A 26 4.77 -25.14 -5.43
C MET A 26 4.78 -24.12 -6.57
N ILE A 27 5.96 -23.68 -6.96
CA ILE A 27 6.18 -22.70 -8.02
C ILE A 27 6.37 -23.40 -9.36
N SER A 28 5.67 -22.94 -10.39
CA SER A 28 5.81 -23.44 -11.75
C SER A 28 6.47 -22.40 -12.67
N ILE A 29 7.73 -22.64 -13.04
CA ILE A 29 8.55 -21.79 -13.92
C ILE A 29 8.96 -22.60 -15.16
N ASP A 30 8.95 -21.98 -16.35
CA ASP A 30 9.46 -22.59 -17.57
C ASP A 30 10.99 -22.51 -17.70
N ASN A 31 11.54 -23.05 -18.79
CA ASN A 31 12.97 -23.02 -19.08
C ASN A 31 13.52 -21.62 -19.44
N THR A 32 12.66 -20.60 -19.54
CA THR A 32 13.04 -19.20 -19.77
C THR A 32 13.01 -18.36 -18.49
N GLY A 33 12.67 -18.95 -17.35
CA GLY A 33 12.54 -18.23 -16.09
C GLY A 33 11.20 -17.50 -15.93
N ARG A 34 10.17 -17.83 -16.74
CA ARG A 34 8.85 -17.20 -16.69
C ARG A 34 7.80 -18.11 -16.09
N CYS A 35 6.75 -17.53 -15.50
CA CYS A 35 5.65 -18.32 -14.96
C CYS A 35 4.92 -19.08 -16.09
N VAL A 36 4.63 -20.37 -15.86
CA VAL A 36 3.81 -21.17 -16.80
C VAL A 36 2.34 -20.78 -16.75
N ASP A 37 1.90 -20.17 -15.65
CA ASP A 37 0.54 -19.69 -15.41
C ASP A 37 0.26 -18.31 -16.06
N PHE A 38 0.89 -18.02 -17.20
CA PHE A 38 0.68 -16.74 -17.88
C PHE A 38 -0.78 -16.58 -18.32
N GLU A 39 -1.41 -15.51 -17.83
CA GLU A 39 -2.74 -15.09 -18.26
C GLU A 39 -2.67 -13.63 -18.69
N LYS A 40 -2.95 -13.35 -19.98
CA LYS A 40 -2.86 -12.01 -20.57
C LYS A 40 -3.81 -11.05 -19.86
N GLY A 41 -3.30 -9.90 -19.44
CA GLY A 41 -4.09 -8.85 -18.81
C GLY A 41 -3.21 -7.87 -18.03
N VAL A 42 -3.85 -6.84 -17.46
CA VAL A 42 -3.23 -5.94 -16.50
C VAL A 42 -3.67 -6.39 -15.12
N ASN A 43 -2.74 -6.45 -14.17
CA ASN A 43 -3.09 -6.75 -12.79
C ASN A 43 -4.08 -5.71 -12.26
N GLU A 44 -5.10 -6.16 -11.52
CA GLU A 44 -6.14 -5.31 -10.96
C GLU A 44 -5.56 -4.14 -10.14
N ILE A 45 -4.41 -4.33 -9.49
CA ILE A 45 -3.70 -3.28 -8.74
C ILE A 45 -3.22 -2.11 -9.61
N TYR A 46 -2.94 -2.35 -10.88
CA TYR A 46 -2.58 -1.35 -11.87
C TYR A 46 -3.78 -0.90 -12.71
N SER A 47 -4.92 -1.58 -12.60
CA SER A 47 -6.13 -1.19 -13.33
C SER A 47 -6.74 0.02 -12.65
N GLU A 48 -6.48 1.19 -13.23
CA GLU A 48 -7.07 2.45 -12.81
C GLU A 48 -8.58 2.46 -13.13
N THR A 49 -9.40 1.85 -12.28
CA THR A 49 -10.84 2.12 -12.27
C THR A 49 -11.14 3.12 -11.16
N ASP A 50 -11.07 4.40 -11.54
CA ASP A 50 -11.74 5.56 -10.92
C ASP A 50 -11.54 5.79 -9.41
N ASN A 51 -10.28 5.97 -8.98
CA ASN A 51 -9.93 6.53 -7.67
C ASN A 51 -9.87 8.08 -7.67
N SER A 52 -10.52 8.75 -8.64
CA SER A 52 -10.32 10.19 -8.87
C SER A 52 -10.87 11.10 -7.74
N LYS A 53 -11.69 10.56 -6.84
CA LYS A 53 -12.22 11.31 -5.70
C LYS A 53 -11.43 10.98 -4.42
N ARG A 54 -10.55 11.91 -4.05
CA ARG A 54 -9.96 12.00 -2.71
C ARG A 54 -11.09 12.02 -1.68
N CYS A 55 -11.08 11.09 -0.75
CA CYS A 55 -12.05 11.02 0.34
C CYS A 55 -11.42 11.58 1.60
N VAL A 56 -11.66 12.88 1.83
CA VAL A 56 -11.20 13.59 3.02
C VAL A 56 -12.00 13.12 4.23
N LEU A 57 -11.29 12.82 5.32
CA LEU A 57 -11.85 12.35 6.57
C LEU A 57 -11.97 13.49 7.58
N THR A 58 -13.00 13.42 8.41
CA THR A 58 -13.11 14.22 9.63
C THR A 58 -12.11 13.74 10.68
N LYS A 59 -11.77 14.63 11.64
CA LYS A 59 -10.88 14.27 12.76
C LYS A 59 -11.42 13.09 13.55
N GLU A 60 -12.73 13.04 13.77
CA GLU A 60 -13.39 11.95 14.48
C GLU A 60 -13.28 10.62 13.74
N GLU A 61 -13.35 10.61 12.41
CA GLU A 61 -13.15 9.41 11.59
C GLU A 61 -11.70 8.92 11.68
N VAL A 62 -10.73 9.83 11.56
CA VAL A 62 -9.31 9.49 11.70
C VAL A 62 -9.02 8.87 13.07
N LEU A 63 -9.49 9.50 14.15
CA LEU A 63 -9.31 9.01 15.52
C LEU A 63 -9.91 7.61 15.72
N LYS A 64 -11.04 7.32 15.07
CA LYS A 64 -11.67 6.00 15.13
C LYS A 64 -10.85 4.93 14.41
N MET A 65 -10.03 5.28 13.43
CA MET A 65 -9.22 4.33 12.65
C MET A 65 -7.85 4.04 13.29
N LEU A 66 -7.36 4.90 14.18
CA LEU A 66 -6.06 4.70 14.81
C LEU A 66 -6.04 3.44 15.72
N PRO A 67 -4.93 2.68 15.72
CA PRO A 67 -4.71 1.62 16.69
C PRO A 67 -4.55 2.19 18.10
N ASP A 68 -4.85 1.39 19.12
CA ASP A 68 -4.70 1.77 20.53
C ASP A 68 -3.29 1.41 21.03
N LYS A 69 -2.32 2.25 20.69
CA LYS A 69 -0.91 2.10 21.07
C LYS A 69 -0.16 3.42 21.12
N ASP A 70 0.98 3.41 21.81
CA ASP A 70 1.83 4.59 22.03
C ASP A 70 2.63 5.01 20.80
N TYR A 71 3.01 4.06 19.95
CA TYR A 71 3.73 4.27 18.70
C TYR A 71 2.96 3.63 17.54
N ILE A 72 2.67 4.44 16.53
CA ILE A 72 1.88 4.09 15.35
C ILE A 72 2.84 3.95 14.18
N HIS A 73 2.78 2.80 13.50
CA HIS A 73 3.63 2.55 12.36
C HIS A 73 3.25 3.50 11.22
N THR A 74 4.25 4.11 10.59
CA THR A 74 4.02 4.97 9.45
C THR A 74 5.05 4.74 8.36
N PHE A 75 4.63 5.00 7.12
CA PHE A 75 5.52 5.08 5.97
C PHE A 75 5.48 6.47 5.37
N ARG A 76 6.66 7.05 5.16
CA ARG A 76 6.82 8.26 4.36
C ARG A 76 7.14 7.91 2.93
N ASP A 77 6.48 8.58 1.99
CA ASP A 77 6.86 8.54 0.59
C ASP A 77 8.18 9.31 0.39
N GLY A 78 9.26 8.56 0.14
CA GLY A 78 10.59 9.09 -0.17
C GLY A 78 10.85 9.24 -1.68
N ASN A 79 9.81 9.24 -2.52
CA ASN A 79 9.83 9.20 -3.99
C ASN A 79 10.34 7.89 -4.59
N ILE A 80 11.50 7.41 -4.18
CA ILE A 80 12.11 6.18 -4.71
C ILE A 80 11.80 4.94 -3.87
N SER A 81 11.33 5.14 -2.63
CA SER A 81 11.04 4.08 -1.67
C SER A 81 10.17 4.62 -0.55
N LEU A 82 9.42 3.73 0.10
CA LEU A 82 8.78 4.03 1.38
C LEU A 82 9.80 3.96 2.52
N ILE A 83 9.81 4.98 3.37
CA ILE A 83 10.67 5.06 4.55
C ILE A 83 9.81 4.80 5.78
N GLY A 84 10.02 3.65 6.43
CA GLY A 84 9.32 3.30 7.66
C GLY A 84 9.86 4.08 8.86
N ALA A 85 8.99 4.73 9.62
CA ALA A 85 9.31 5.36 10.89
C ALA A 85 8.07 5.39 11.78
N ASP A 86 8.14 4.79 12.96
CA ASP A 86 7.02 4.81 13.89
C ASP A 86 6.90 6.18 14.54
N TRP A 87 5.72 6.76 14.50
CA TRP A 87 5.43 8.06 15.13
C TRP A 87 4.75 7.82 16.46
N SER A 88 5.06 8.64 17.46
CA SER A 88 4.31 8.58 18.70
C SER A 88 2.86 9.00 18.45
N ARG A 89 1.93 8.46 19.24
CA ARG A 89 0.51 8.85 19.20
C ARG A 89 0.34 10.37 19.33
N LYS A 90 1.19 11.02 20.13
CA LYS A 90 1.18 12.49 20.30
C LYS A 90 1.51 13.23 19.00
N GLU A 91 2.46 12.73 18.22
CA GLU A 91 2.81 13.31 16.92
C GLU A 91 1.69 13.13 15.90
N ILE A 92 1.04 11.96 15.89
CA ILE A 92 -0.13 11.71 15.04
C ILE A 92 -1.30 12.62 15.42
N LEU A 93 -1.60 12.77 16.71
CA LEU A 93 -2.64 13.70 17.19
C LEU A 93 -2.33 15.14 16.78
N LYS A 94 -1.06 15.55 16.87
CA LYS A 94 -0.64 16.86 16.37
C LYS A 94 -0.82 16.96 14.86
N ALA A 95 -0.53 15.93 14.09
CA ALA A 95 -0.75 15.92 12.64
C ALA A 95 -2.24 16.08 12.29
N ILE A 96 -3.15 15.40 12.99
CA ILE A 96 -4.61 15.52 12.83
C ILE A 96 -5.10 16.96 13.01
N GLU A 97 -4.46 17.73 13.90
CA GLU A 97 -4.80 19.13 14.11
C GLU A 97 -4.28 20.07 13.01
N ASN A 98 -3.24 19.68 12.28
CA ASN A 98 -2.51 20.56 11.35
C ASN A 98 -2.68 20.21 9.88
N TYR A 99 -3.10 18.98 9.55
CA TYR A 99 -3.14 18.47 8.19
C TYR A 99 -4.48 17.80 7.89
N GLU A 100 -4.81 17.75 6.60
CA GLU A 100 -5.96 17.02 6.08
C GLU A 100 -5.58 15.54 5.90
N PHE A 101 -6.46 14.65 6.37
CA PHE A 101 -6.31 13.22 6.24
C PHE A 101 -7.30 12.68 5.21
N GLU A 102 -6.88 11.66 4.48
CA GLU A 102 -7.66 11.02 3.43
C GLU A 102 -7.64 9.50 3.58
N LEU A 103 -8.70 8.85 3.09
CA LEU A 103 -8.68 7.41 2.86
C LEU A 103 -7.66 7.08 1.78
N THR A 104 -6.84 6.07 2.06
CA THR A 104 -5.91 5.55 1.08
C THR A 104 -6.60 4.62 0.09
N GLY A 105 -5.91 4.34 -1.01
CA GLY A 105 -6.34 3.32 -1.97
C GLY A 105 -6.46 1.93 -1.33
N GLN A 106 -7.24 1.05 -1.98
CA GLN A 106 -7.58 -0.29 -1.49
C GLN A 106 -6.36 -1.11 -1.04
N GLN A 107 -5.22 -0.97 -1.71
CA GLN A 107 -4.00 -1.70 -1.36
C GLN A 107 -3.40 -1.26 -0.02
N ALA A 108 -3.22 0.04 0.21
CA ALA A 108 -2.67 0.52 1.48
C ALA A 108 -3.65 0.19 2.63
N THR A 109 -4.95 0.31 2.39
CA THR A 109 -5.99 -0.11 3.33
C THR A 109 -5.91 -1.59 3.67
N SER A 110 -5.72 -2.48 2.69
CA SER A 110 -5.58 -3.92 2.93
C SER A 110 -4.29 -4.30 3.67
N MET A 111 -3.26 -3.45 3.58
CA MET A 111 -2.01 -3.56 4.33
C MET A 111 -2.09 -2.92 5.73
N GLY A 112 -3.27 -2.51 6.18
CA GLY A 112 -3.46 -1.89 7.49
C GLY A 112 -2.96 -0.45 7.57
N HIS A 113 -2.87 0.27 6.44
CA HIS A 113 -2.50 1.69 6.37
C HIS A 113 -3.61 2.49 5.69
N GLY A 114 -4.82 2.45 6.26
CA GLY A 114 -6.05 2.94 5.60
C GLY A 114 -6.19 4.45 5.50
N ILE A 115 -5.28 5.23 6.10
CA ILE A 115 -5.32 6.69 6.08
C ILE A 115 -3.94 7.27 5.77
N ALA A 116 -3.94 8.43 5.12
CA ALA A 116 -2.72 9.19 4.87
C ALA A 116 -2.96 10.69 5.00
N PHE A 117 -1.89 11.44 5.24
CA PHE A 117 -1.88 12.90 5.18
C PHE A 117 -0.65 13.39 4.43
N GLN A 118 -0.70 14.63 3.93
CA GLN A 118 0.43 15.26 3.27
C GLN A 118 0.96 16.42 4.13
N ASP A 119 2.24 16.35 4.50
CA ASP A 119 2.96 17.46 5.12
C ASP A 119 3.92 18.12 4.11
N ASN A 120 4.72 19.07 4.59
CA ASN A 120 5.69 19.80 3.76
C ASN A 120 6.76 18.92 3.10
N ASN A 121 6.93 17.67 3.58
CA ASN A 121 7.91 16.71 3.10
C ASN A 121 7.25 15.55 2.34
N GLY A 122 5.97 15.65 1.98
CA GLY A 122 5.25 14.66 1.18
C GLY A 122 4.25 13.81 1.98
N TRP A 123 3.90 12.66 1.41
CA TRP A 123 2.86 11.78 1.94
C TRP A 123 3.35 10.94 3.11
N VAL A 124 2.48 10.77 4.10
CA VAL A 124 2.66 9.88 5.25
C VAL A 124 1.45 8.95 5.35
N PHE A 125 1.68 7.66 5.18
CA PHE A 125 0.70 6.59 5.36
C PHE A 125 0.75 6.13 6.81
N VAL A 126 -0.42 6.04 7.45
CA VAL A 126 -0.53 5.75 8.88
C VAL A 126 -1.24 4.43 9.07
N GLU A 127 -0.67 3.59 9.95
CA GLU A 127 -1.29 2.35 10.36
C GLU A 127 -2.68 2.57 10.98
N THR A 128 -3.59 1.67 10.64
CA THR A 128 -4.98 1.64 11.07
C THR A 128 -5.33 0.25 11.61
N LYS A 129 -6.31 0.19 12.51
CA LYS A 129 -6.84 -1.07 13.06
C LYS A 129 -7.91 -1.72 12.19
#